data_AF-A0A6P1MBH7-F1
#
_entry.id   AF-A0A6P1MBH7-F1
#
_cell.length_a   1.000
_cell.length_b   1.000
_cell.length_c   1.000
_cell.angle_alpha   90.00
_cell.angle_beta   90.00
_cell.angle_gamma   90.00
#
_symmetry.space_group_name_H-M   'P 1'
#
loop_
_entity.id
_entity.type
_entity.pdbx_description
1 polymer ?
#
loop_
_entity_poly.entity_id
_entity_poly.type
_entity_poly.pdbx_seq_one_letter_code
_entity_poly.pdbx_strand_id
1 'polypeptide(L)'
;MNPTVYASYQAWLTDNPEKAGRLADIIEMTAIEYRSAMEANTLPVPDTSVPAVHESCVRHAQTTILFELKKEIGLTLTEAENAAVIRADVFLRAVWMGSIPITISPQPSPSYAPLADLPE
;
A
#
# COMPACT_ATOMS: atom_id res chain seq x y z
N MET A 1 -5.30 -7.60 -5.49
CA MET A 1 -4.09 -8.16 -6.12
C MET A 1 -4.44 -8.64 -7.52
N ASN A 2 -3.54 -8.52 -8.51
CA ASN A 2 -3.80 -9.00 -9.87
C ASN A 2 -3.93 -10.55 -9.86
N PRO A 3 -5.05 -11.13 -10.30
CA PRO A 3 -5.28 -12.59 -10.23
C PRO A 3 -4.22 -13.41 -10.96
N THR A 4 -3.71 -12.91 -12.09
CA THR A 4 -2.69 -13.58 -12.89
C THR A 4 -1.36 -13.65 -12.13
N VAL A 5 -0.96 -12.55 -11.48
CA VAL A 5 0.28 -12.50 -10.69
C VAL A 5 0.19 -13.46 -9.50
N TYR A 6 -0.96 -13.51 -8.84
CA TYR A 6 -1.16 -14.45 -7.73
C TYR A 6 -1.09 -15.91 -8.19
N ALA A 7 -1.71 -16.23 -9.32
CA ALA A 7 -1.62 -17.58 -9.88
C ALA A 7 -0.18 -17.97 -10.23
N SER A 8 0.60 -17.06 -10.82
CA SER A 8 2.03 -17.28 -11.09
C SER A 8 2.83 -17.48 -9.79
N TYR A 9 2.54 -16.72 -8.74
CA TYR A 9 3.17 -16.92 -7.42
C TYR A 9 2.84 -18.31 -6.85
N GLN A 10 1.58 -18.74 -6.90
CA GLN A 10 1.17 -20.07 -6.44
C GLN A 10 1.86 -21.20 -7.22
N ALA A 11 2.01 -21.04 -8.54
CA ALA A 11 2.76 -21.99 -9.36
C ALA A 11 4.24 -22.03 -8.95
N TRP A 12 4.88 -20.86 -8.82
CA TRP A 12 6.28 -20.75 -8.40
C TRP A 12 6.57 -21.37 -7.02
N LEU A 13 5.61 -21.31 -6.08
CA LEU A 13 5.73 -21.97 -4.78
C LEU A 13 5.82 -23.50 -4.85
N THR A 14 5.36 -24.12 -5.95
CA THR A 14 5.50 -25.57 -6.14
C THR A 14 6.98 -25.97 -6.26
N ASP A 15 7.76 -25.11 -6.93
CA ASP A 15 9.20 -25.29 -7.11
C ASP A 15 10.03 -24.69 -5.95
N ASN A 16 9.42 -23.82 -5.13
CA ASN A 16 10.07 -23.09 -4.03
C ASN A 16 9.23 -23.17 -2.73
N PRO A 17 8.98 -24.38 -2.18
CA PRO A 17 8.08 -24.57 -1.05
C PRO A 17 8.56 -23.87 0.24
N GLU A 18 9.87 -23.69 0.40
CA GLU A 18 10.47 -22.96 1.53
C GLU A 18 10.14 -21.46 1.54
N LYS A 19 9.58 -20.94 0.44
CA LYS A 19 9.16 -19.55 0.28
C LYS A 19 7.66 -19.35 0.52
N ALA A 20 6.95 -20.36 1.01
CA ALA A 20 5.57 -20.26 1.45
C ALA A 20 5.47 -19.30 2.66
N GLY A 21 5.12 -18.04 2.40
CA GLY A 21 5.17 -16.95 3.39
C GLY A 21 5.82 -15.68 2.83
N ARG A 22 6.61 -15.80 1.76
CA ARG A 22 7.38 -14.69 1.20
C ARG A 22 6.52 -13.48 0.80
N LEU A 23 5.30 -13.69 0.31
CA LEU A 23 4.38 -12.60 0.01
C LEU A 23 3.99 -11.82 1.29
N ALA A 24 3.74 -12.51 2.39
CA ALA A 24 3.43 -11.86 3.66
C ALA A 24 4.63 -11.03 4.14
N ASP A 25 5.85 -11.56 4.03
CA ASP A 25 7.07 -10.83 4.36
C ASP A 25 7.22 -9.55 3.52
N ILE A 26 6.99 -9.63 2.20
CA ILE A 26 7.06 -8.47 1.30
C ILE A 26 6.03 -7.40 1.70
N ILE A 27 4.80 -7.82 2.04
CA ILE A 27 3.75 -6.92 2.50
C ILE A 27 4.15 -6.24 3.81
N GLU A 28 4.62 -7.01 4.78
CA GLU A 28 5.04 -6.51 6.09
C GLU A 28 6.20 -5.53 5.98
N MET A 29 7.26 -5.89 5.24
CA MET A 29 8.40 -5.02 4.99
C MET A 29 7.99 -3.71 4.32
N THR A 30 7.15 -3.78 3.28
CA THR A 30 6.68 -2.58 2.58
C THR A 30 5.84 -1.70 3.52
N ALA A 31 4.95 -2.31 4.30
CA ALA A 31 4.13 -1.57 5.26
C ALA A 31 4.98 -0.84 6.31
N ILE A 32 6.00 -1.50 6.85
CA ILE A 32 6.96 -0.91 7.79
C ILE A 32 7.72 0.26 7.16
N GLU A 33 8.14 0.14 5.90
CA GLU A 33 8.87 1.22 5.21
C GLU A 33 8.03 2.48 5.04
N TYR A 34 6.80 2.34 4.55
CA TYR A 34 5.88 3.47 4.41
C TYR A 34 5.51 4.08 5.76
N ARG A 35 5.32 3.24 6.79
CA ARG A 35 5.08 3.71 8.15
C ARG A 35 6.26 4.51 8.69
N SER A 36 7.47 3.99 8.54
CA SER A 36 8.71 4.65 8.97
C SER A 36 8.89 6.01 8.30
N ALA A 37 8.56 6.12 7.00
CA ALA A 37 8.62 7.39 6.29
C ALA A 37 7.64 8.44 6.85
N MET A 38 6.44 8.01 7.28
CA MET A 38 5.48 8.89 7.95
C MET A 38 5.98 9.31 9.34
N GLU A 39 6.44 8.35 10.15
CA GLU A 39 6.99 8.60 11.49
C GLU A 39 8.18 9.57 11.45
N ALA A 40 9.08 9.40 10.48
CA ALA A 40 10.25 10.25 10.30
C ALA A 40 9.93 11.73 10.06
N ASN A 41 8.75 12.05 9.51
CA ASN A 41 8.31 13.43 9.28
C ASN A 41 7.20 13.86 10.22
N THR A 42 7.02 13.15 11.34
CA THR A 42 5.94 13.42 12.30
C THR A 42 4.57 13.46 11.62
N LEU A 43 4.43 12.79 10.47
CA LEU A 43 3.16 12.72 9.77
C LEU A 43 2.23 11.81 10.55
N PRO A 44 0.92 12.06 10.51
CA PRO A 44 -0.04 11.20 11.18
C PRO A 44 0.05 9.76 10.67
N VAL A 45 0.22 8.84 11.61
CA VAL A 45 0.25 7.40 11.35
C VAL A 45 -1.04 6.78 11.87
N PRO A 46 -1.68 5.84 11.14
CA PRO A 46 -2.82 5.14 11.68
C PRO A 46 -2.47 4.41 12.99
N ASP A 47 -3.32 4.61 14.00
CA ASP A 47 -3.15 4.06 15.35
C ASP A 47 -3.57 2.58 15.45
N THR A 48 -4.12 2.02 14.37
CA THR A 48 -4.36 0.58 14.22
C THR A 48 -3.04 -0.17 13.99
N SER A 49 -3.02 -1.48 14.30
CA SER A 49 -1.89 -2.46 14.22
C SER A 49 -0.59 -2.00 13.54
N VAL A 50 0.57 -2.39 14.08
CA VAL A 50 1.95 -2.08 13.60
C VAL A 50 2.15 -1.93 12.07
N PRO A 51 1.58 -2.76 11.17
CA PRO A 51 1.71 -2.56 9.72
C PRO A 51 0.71 -1.57 9.08
N ALA A 52 -0.04 -0.79 9.86
CA ALA A 52 -1.04 0.12 9.29
C ALA A 52 -0.35 1.32 8.61
N VAL A 53 -0.70 1.55 7.34
CA VAL A 53 -0.26 2.69 6.53
C VAL A 53 -1.44 3.60 6.20
N HIS A 54 -1.20 4.90 6.03
CA HIS A 54 -2.26 5.83 5.66
C HIS A 54 -2.86 5.49 4.27
N GLU A 55 -4.15 5.75 4.07
CA GLU A 55 -4.86 5.39 2.82
C GLU A 55 -4.20 5.97 1.55
N SER A 56 -3.64 7.19 1.65
CA SER A 56 -2.92 7.83 0.54
C SER A 56 -1.67 7.06 0.11
N CYS A 57 -1.07 6.28 1.01
CA CYS A 57 0.09 5.44 0.74
C CYS A 57 -0.29 4.11 0.08
N VAL A 58 -1.53 3.63 0.25
CA VAL A 58 -1.95 2.26 -0.10
C VAL A 58 -1.67 1.93 -1.56
N ARG A 59 -1.99 2.83 -2.50
CA ARG A 59 -1.75 2.59 -3.94
C ARG A 59 -0.26 2.45 -4.26
N HIS A 60 0.58 3.27 -3.63
CA HIS A 60 2.02 3.24 -3.84
C HIS A 60 2.64 2.00 -3.19
N ALA A 61 2.24 1.66 -1.96
CA ALA A 61 2.64 0.43 -1.28
C ALA A 61 2.25 -0.83 -2.06
N GLN A 62 1.02 -0.91 -2.58
CA GLN A 62 0.58 -2.02 -3.44
C GLN A 62 1.42 -2.14 -4.71
N THR A 63 1.85 -1.01 -5.28
CA THR A 63 2.71 -0.99 -6.46
C THR A 63 4.09 -1.57 -6.13
N THR A 64 4.69 -1.16 -5.01
CA THR A 64 5.96 -1.70 -4.51
C THR A 64 5.86 -3.21 -4.23
N ILE A 65 4.81 -3.66 -3.54
CA ILE A 65 4.57 -5.09 -3.24
C ILE A 65 4.48 -5.92 -4.53
N LEU A 66 3.73 -5.45 -5.53
CA LEU A 66 3.60 -6.15 -6.81
C LEU A 66 4.91 -6.21 -7.57
N PHE A 67 5.70 -5.12 -7.55
CA PHE A 67 7.01 -5.07 -8.17
C PHE A 67 7.97 -6.08 -7.53
N GLU A 68 8.10 -6.07 -6.19
CA GLU A 68 8.98 -6.98 -5.47
C GLU A 68 8.57 -8.44 -5.67
N LEU A 69 7.26 -8.73 -5.62
CA LEU A 69 6.76 -10.09 -5.86
C LEU A 69 7.11 -10.56 -7.29
N LYS A 70 6.84 -9.74 -8.31
CA LYS A 70 7.14 -10.10 -9.70
C LYS A 70 8.62 -10.35 -9.93
N LYS A 71 9.49 -9.54 -9.32
CA LYS A 71 10.94 -9.70 -9.37
C LYS A 71 11.38 -11.01 -8.72
N GLU A 72 10.84 -11.33 -7.54
CA GLU A 72 11.15 -12.58 -6.81
C GLU A 72 10.77 -13.82 -7.65
N ILE A 73 9.60 -13.82 -8.29
CA ILE A 73 9.12 -14.97 -9.08
C ILE A 73 9.56 -14.94 -10.56
N GLY A 74 10.43 -14.00 -10.94
CA GLY A 74 11.01 -13.93 -12.28
C GLY A 74 10.05 -13.49 -13.39
N LEU A 75 8.97 -12.77 -13.08
CA LEU A 75 8.08 -12.21 -14.09
C LEU A 75 8.65 -10.90 -14.68
N THR A 76 8.59 -10.80 -16.01
CA THR A 76 8.96 -9.57 -16.71
C THR A 76 8.02 -8.43 -16.35
N LEU A 77 8.61 -7.28 -16.05
CA LEU A 77 7.90 -6.03 -15.80
C LEU A 77 7.69 -5.26 -17.11
N THR A 78 6.50 -4.73 -17.30
CA THR A 78 6.22 -3.81 -18.42
C THR A 78 6.81 -2.43 -18.16
N GLU A 79 6.98 -1.61 -19.19
CA GLU A 79 7.42 -0.21 -19.04
C GLU A 79 6.50 0.60 -18.12
N ALA A 80 5.18 0.38 -18.23
CA ALA A 80 4.18 1.04 -17.39
C ALA A 80 4.34 0.68 -15.90
N GLU A 81 4.68 -0.58 -15.61
CA GLU A 81 4.93 -1.06 -14.25
C GLU A 81 6.25 -0.51 -13.69
N ASN A 82 7.30 -0.46 -14.51
CA ASN A 82 8.55 0.21 -14.14
C ASN A 82 8.32 1.70 -13.83
N ALA A 83 7.56 2.40 -14.67
CA ALA A 83 7.20 3.79 -14.40
C ALA A 83 6.35 3.95 -13.13
N ALA A 84 5.48 2.97 -12.83
CA ALA A 84 4.66 2.99 -11.63
C ALA A 84 5.48 2.81 -10.35
N VAL A 85 6.45 1.88 -10.32
CA VAL A 85 7.32 1.71 -9.15
C VAL A 85 8.22 2.93 -8.94
N ILE A 86 8.76 3.53 -10.01
CA ILE A 86 9.53 4.78 -9.89
C ILE A 86 8.67 5.89 -9.26
N ARG A 87 7.40 6.01 -9.66
CA ARG A 87 6.48 6.97 -9.03
C ARG A 87 6.18 6.63 -7.57
N ALA A 88 6.09 5.35 -7.21
CA ALA A 88 5.94 4.92 -5.83
C ALA A 88 7.16 5.29 -4.97
N ASP A 89 8.37 5.07 -5.48
CA ASP A 89 9.61 5.47 -4.79
C ASP A 89 9.73 6.98 -4.62
N VAL A 90 9.39 7.76 -5.65
CA VAL A 90 9.38 9.22 -5.57
C VAL A 90 8.36 9.70 -4.54
N PHE A 91 7.16 9.11 -4.52
CA PHE A 91 6.14 9.42 -3.52
C PHE A 91 6.63 9.10 -2.11
N LEU A 92 7.20 7.90 -1.89
CA LEU A 92 7.72 7.49 -0.60
C LEU A 92 8.83 8.44 -0.11
N ARG A 93 9.76 8.85 -0.98
CA ARG A 93 10.76 9.87 -0.66
C ARG A 93 10.13 11.22 -0.33
N ALA A 94 9.08 11.63 -1.05
CA ALA A 94 8.40 12.89 -0.77
C ALA A 94 7.63 12.87 0.57
N VAL A 95 7.03 11.74 0.93
CA VAL A 95 6.51 11.49 2.29
C VAL A 95 7.64 11.59 3.30
N TRP A 96 8.77 10.94 3.02
CA TRP A 96 9.96 10.97 3.88
C TRP A 96 10.66 12.35 3.95
N MET A 97 10.37 13.29 3.06
CA MET A 97 10.87 14.67 3.16
C MET A 97 9.81 15.65 3.68
N GLY A 98 8.63 15.16 4.07
CA GLY A 98 7.49 16.01 4.47
C GLY A 98 6.96 16.89 3.33
N SER A 99 7.32 16.59 2.07
CA SER A 99 6.87 17.35 0.89
C SER A 99 5.44 17.03 0.48
N ILE A 100 4.90 15.89 0.95
CA ILE A 100 3.50 15.51 0.77
C ILE A 100 2.81 15.54 2.13
N PRO A 101 1.78 16.38 2.33
CA PRO A 101 1.01 16.36 3.55
C PRO A 101 0.14 15.09 3.60
N ILE A 102 0.24 14.36 4.69
CA ILE A 102 -0.69 13.27 5.03
C ILE A 102 -1.66 13.82 6.07
N THR A 103 -2.92 13.99 5.68
CA THR A 103 -3.98 14.47 6.57
C THR A 103 -4.90 13.32 6.92
N ILE A 104 -4.96 12.95 8.20
CA ILE A 104 -6.05 12.11 8.71
C ILE A 104 -7.26 13.04 8.79
N SER A 105 -8.14 12.99 7.79
CA SER A 105 -9.42 13.67 7.88
C SER A 105 -10.27 12.93 8.91
N PRO A 106 -10.69 13.57 10.03
CA PRO A 106 -11.81 13.02 10.78
C PRO A 106 -13.01 13.05 9.84
N GLN A 107 -13.49 11.88 9.44
CA GLN A 107 -14.67 11.78 8.59
C GLN A 107 -15.81 12.50 9.31
N PRO A 108 -16.34 13.62 8.80
CA PRO A 108 -17.45 14.28 9.46
C PRO A 108 -18.63 13.32 9.45
N SER A 109 -19.26 13.11 10.61
CA SER A 109 -20.52 12.36 10.69
C SER A 109 -21.48 12.97 9.66
N PRO A 110 -22.04 12.18 8.73
CA PRO A 110 -22.98 12.73 7.78
C PRO A 110 -24.16 13.32 8.54
N SER A 111 -24.36 14.64 8.39
CA SER A 111 -25.50 15.36 8.95
C SER A 111 -26.73 15.06 8.09
N TYR A 112 -27.26 13.84 8.18
CA TYR A 112 -28.61 13.58 7.72
C TYR A 112 -29.55 14.25 8.71
N ALA A 113 -30.29 15.28 8.26
CA ALA A 113 -31.51 15.67 8.96
C ALA A 113 -32.42 14.42 9.01
N PRO A 114 -32.96 14.04 10.17
CA PRO A 114 -33.92 12.96 10.23
C PRO A 114 -35.09 13.29 9.28
N LEU A 115 -35.52 12.30 8.49
CA LEU A 115 -36.62 12.37 7.51
C LEU A 115 -38.00 12.74 8.12
N ALA A 116 -38.05 13.15 9.38
CA ALA A 116 -39.25 13.55 10.11
C ALA A 116 -39.67 15.02 9.89
N ASP A 117 -38.86 15.82 9.19
CA ASP A 117 -39.11 17.27 8.96
C ASP A 117 -39.57 17.61 7.53
N LEU A 118 -40.10 16.66 6.77
CA LEU A 118 -40.80 16.98 5.52
C LEU A 118 -42.28 17.29 5.82
N PRO A 119 -42.76 18.55 5.66
CA PRO A 119 -44.18 18.82 5.72
C PRO A 119 -44.88 18.18 4.50
N GLU A 120 -46.05 17.58 4.73
CA GLU A 120 -46.97 17.07 3.70
C GLU A 120 -47.38 18.14 2.69
#